data_AF-A0A0G0NHV7-F1
#
_entry.id   AF-A0A0G0NHV7-F1
#
_cell.length_a   1.000
_cell.length_b   1.000
_cell.length_c   1.000
_cell.angle_alpha   90.00
_cell.angle_beta   90.00
_cell.angle_gamma   90.00
#
_symmetry.space_group_name_H-M   'P 1'
#
loop_
_entity.id
_entity.type
_entity.pdbx_description
1 polymer ?
#
loop_
_entity_poly.entity_id
_entity_poly.type
_entity_poly.pdbx_seq_one_letter_code
_entity_poly.pdbx_strand_id
1 'polypeptide(L)'
;MFKDHDEKISKLLSDKENTDWEKVLRHHKIMILRIQHERLIHLLVMIFVGIVMSFSFLATIVSGKSLIIFLDIPLLILFTAYLFHYRFLENTTQKWYKIEDAVTEKIK
;
A
#
# COMPACT_ATOMS: atom_id res chain seq x y z
N MET A 1 10.81 4.79 6.32
CA MET A 1 9.49 4.90 6.96
C MET A 1 8.94 3.55 7.46
N PHE A 2 8.70 2.56 6.59
CA PHE A 2 8.16 1.26 7.04
C PHE A 2 9.20 0.39 7.77
N LYS A 3 10.42 0.27 7.21
CA LYS A 3 11.55 -0.41 7.86
C LYS A 3 11.92 0.22 9.21
N ASP A 4 11.95 1.55 9.28
CA ASP A 4 12.32 2.24 10.52
C ASP A 4 11.29 2.01 11.65
N HIS A 5 10.01 1.86 11.32
CA HIS A 5 8.97 1.51 12.30
C HIS A 5 9.06 0.05 12.74
N ASP A 6 9.30 -0.86 11.80
CA ASP A 6 9.52 -2.29 12.08
C ASP A 6 10.75 -2.50 12.98
N GLU A 7 11.85 -1.82 12.67
CA GLU A 7 13.10 -1.89 13.43
C GLU A 7 12.94 -1.30 14.83
N LYS A 8 12.17 -0.20 14.96
CA LYS A 8 11.87 0.43 16.25
C LYS A 8 10.99 -0.46 17.12
N ILE A 9 9.98 -1.12 16.56
CA ILE A 9 9.14 -2.09 17.30
C ILE A 9 9.92 -3.35 17.64
N SER A 10 10.74 -3.87 16.72
CA SER A 10 11.59 -5.03 16.99
C SER A 10 12.58 -4.76 18.13
N LYS A 11 13.18 -3.56 18.16
CA LYS A 11 14.08 -3.15 19.24
C LYS A 11 13.36 -2.98 20.58
N LEU A 12 12.17 -2.39 20.59
CA LEU A 12 11.32 -2.27 21.79
C LEU A 12 10.80 -3.62 22.30
N LEU A 13 10.56 -4.59 21.42
CA LEU A 13 10.21 -5.96 21.80
C LEU A 13 11.38 -6.74 22.41
N SER A 14 12.62 -6.32 22.14
CA SER A 14 13.86 -6.94 22.62
C SER A 14 14.28 -6.41 23.98
N ASP A 15 13.97 -5.14 24.28
CA ASP A 15 14.34 -4.48 25.53
C ASP A 15 13.20 -4.57 26.55
N LYS A 16 13.50 -5.08 27.75
CA LYS A 16 12.53 -5.44 28.79
C LYS A 16 12.26 -4.30 29.80
N GLU A 17 12.66 -3.07 29.50
CA GLU A 17 12.42 -1.94 30.38
C GLU A 17 11.02 -1.33 30.19
N ASN A 18 10.52 -0.74 31.28
CA ASN A 18 9.23 -0.09 31.56
C ASN A 18 8.58 0.66 30.38
N THR A 19 8.21 -0.09 29.34
CA THR A 19 7.66 0.44 28.10
C THR A 19 6.16 0.51 28.24
N ASP A 20 5.62 1.70 28.04
CA ASP A 20 4.18 1.93 27.94
C ASP A 20 3.66 1.31 26.64
N TRP A 21 3.34 0.02 26.71
CA TRP A 21 2.83 -0.79 25.61
C TRP A 21 1.53 -0.23 25.02
N GLU A 22 0.72 0.46 25.83
CA GLU A 22 -0.51 1.09 25.40
C GLU A 22 -0.23 2.29 24.48
N LYS A 23 0.77 3.11 24.81
CA LYS A 23 1.25 4.20 23.95
C LYS A 23 1.90 3.69 22.66
N VAL A 24 2.65 2.59 22.71
CA VAL A 24 3.25 1.94 21.53
C VAL A 24 2.15 1.40 20.61
N LEU A 25 1.16 0.70 21.15
CA LEU A 25 0.01 0.18 20.40
C LEU A 25 -0.78 1.31 19.74
N ARG A 26 -1.04 2.41 20.46
CA ARG A 26 -1.72 3.59 19.91
C ARG A 26 -0.95 4.19 18.73
N HIS A 27 0.37 4.29 18.84
CA HIS A 27 1.20 4.79 17.74
C HIS A 27 1.20 3.83 16.54
N HIS A 28 1.28 2.52 16.80
CA HIS A 28 1.22 1.49 15.74
C HIS A 28 -0.11 1.52 14.98
N LYS A 29 -1.24 1.67 15.68
CA LYS A 29 -2.57 1.84 15.06
C LYS A 29 -2.64 3.05 14.12
N ILE A 30 -2.07 4.19 14.52
CA ILE A 30 -1.99 5.38 13.65
C ILE A 30 -1.20 5.06 12.37
N MET A 31 -0.11 4.31 12.49
CA MET A 31 0.71 3.90 11.35
C MET A 31 -0.05 2.96 10.41
N ILE A 32 -0.80 1.98 10.95
CA ILE A 32 -1.70 1.12 10.17
C ILE A 32 -2.73 1.97 9.41
N LEU A 33 -3.40 2.92 10.08
CA LEU A 33 -4.38 3.80 9.45
C LEU A 33 -3.78 4.60 8.28
N ARG A 34 -2.53 5.07 8.41
CA ARG A 34 -1.85 5.77 7.32
C ARG A 34 -1.61 4.86 6.11
N ILE A 35 -1.16 3.62 6.31
CA ILE A 35 -1.01 2.64 5.22
C ILE A 35 -2.37 2.34 4.57
N GLN A 36 -3.42 2.17 5.36
CA GLN A 36 -4.76 1.95 4.82
C GLN A 36 -5.21 3.12 3.94
N HIS A 37 -4.94 4.35 4.36
CA HIS A 37 -5.25 5.54 3.58
C HIS A 37 -4.47 5.57 2.25
N GLU A 38 -3.17 5.31 2.28
CA GLU A 38 -2.35 5.22 1.06
C GLU A 38 -2.86 4.12 0.12
N ARG A 39 -3.24 2.95 0.64
CA ARG A 39 -3.83 1.86 -0.15
C ARG A 39 -5.13 2.26 -0.83
N LEU A 40 -6.00 2.99 -0.12
CA LEU A 40 -7.27 3.46 -0.67
C LEU A 40 -7.04 4.43 -1.83
N ILE A 41 -6.13 5.40 -1.66
CA ILE A 41 -5.78 6.35 -2.72
C ILE A 41 -5.16 5.61 -3.91
N HIS A 42 -4.23 4.67 -3.67
CA HIS A 42 -3.63 3.89 -4.75
C HIS A 42 -4.66 3.05 -5.51
N LEU A 43 -5.64 2.46 -4.81
CA LEU A 43 -6.73 1.73 -5.43
C LEU A 43 -7.58 2.66 -6.31
N LEU A 44 -7.95 3.84 -5.79
CA LEU A 44 -8.75 4.81 -6.52
C LEU A 44 -8.03 5.27 -7.81
N VAL A 45 -6.75 5.63 -7.70
CA VAL A 45 -5.95 6.06 -8.84
C VAL A 45 -5.75 4.90 -9.84
N MET A 46 -5.54 3.67 -9.36
CA MET A 46 -5.40 2.50 -10.22
C MET A 46 -6.68 2.20 -11.00
N ILE A 47 -7.84 2.26 -10.35
CA ILE A 47 -9.14 2.09 -11.00
C ILE A 47 -9.34 3.17 -12.06
N PHE A 48 -9.04 4.43 -11.73
CA PHE A 48 -9.13 5.54 -12.67
C PHE A 48 -8.24 5.33 -13.90
N VAL A 49 -6.97 4.96 -13.69
CA VAL A 49 -6.04 4.65 -14.79
C VAL A 49 -6.55 3.47 -15.61
N GLY A 50 -7.07 2.42 -14.98
CA GLY A 50 -7.64 1.26 -15.66
C GLY A 50 -8.86 1.60 -16.53
N ILE A 51 -9.73 2.50 -16.05
CA ILE A 51 -10.87 3.01 -16.82
C ILE A 51 -10.39 3.81 -18.03
N VAL A 52 -9.48 4.77 -17.83
CA VAL A 52 -8.91 5.59 -18.92
C VAL A 52 -8.21 4.71 -19.96
N MET A 53 -7.42 3.73 -19.51
CA MET A 53 -6.75 2.76 -20.37
C MET A 53 -7.75 1.91 -21.17
N SER A 54 -8.86 1.48 -20.56
CA SER A 54 -9.91 0.72 -21.26
C SER A 54 -10.58 1.55 -22.37
N PHE A 55 -10.89 2.82 -22.09
CA PHE A 55 -11.43 3.73 -23.10
C PHE A 55 -10.42 4.05 -24.21
N SER A 56 -9.16 4.27 -23.86
CA SER A 56 -8.08 4.52 -24.81
C SER A 56 -7.91 3.34 -25.76
N PHE A 57 -7.87 2.12 -25.22
CA PHE A 57 -7.76 0.90 -26.02
C PHE A 57 -8.95 0.70 -26.96
N LEU A 58 -10.17 0.97 -26.48
CA LEU A 58 -11.38 0.93 -27.31
C LEU A 58 -11.31 1.95 -28.45
N ALA A 59 -10.85 3.18 -28.15
CA ALA A 59 -10.68 4.23 -29.16
C ALA A 59 -9.61 3.87 -30.20
N THR A 60 -8.53 3.20 -29.79
CA THR A 60 -7.49 2.65 -30.69
C THR A 60 -8.09 1.65 -31.67
N ILE A 61 -8.88 0.69 -31.18
CA ILE A 61 -9.53 -0.35 -32.01
C ILE A 61 -10.50 0.28 -33.00
N VAL A 62 -11.37 1.19 -32.55
CA VAL A 62 -12.41 1.80 -33.40
C VAL A 62 -11.82 2.76 -34.43
N SER A 63 -10.81 3.56 -34.04
CA SER A 63 -10.25 4.58 -34.92
C SER A 63 -9.22 4.04 -35.92
N GLY A 64 -8.62 2.87 -35.64
CA GLY A 64 -7.54 2.30 -36.45
C GLY A 64 -6.27 3.15 -36.51
N LYS A 65 -6.12 4.15 -35.63
CA LYS A 65 -5.01 5.11 -35.64
C LYS A 65 -3.86 4.61 -34.78
N SER A 66 -2.72 4.31 -35.41
CA SER A 66 -1.50 3.89 -34.71
C SER A 66 -0.93 4.94 -33.74
N LEU A 67 -1.31 6.22 -33.85
CA LEU A 67 -0.89 7.27 -32.92
C LEU A 67 -1.44 7.08 -31.51
N ILE A 68 -2.62 6.45 -31.34
CA ILE A 68 -3.24 6.24 -30.02
C ILE A 68 -2.49 5.14 -29.24
N ILE A 69 -1.82 4.22 -29.94
CA ILE A 69 -0.96 3.19 -29.32
C ILE A 69 0.18 3.82 -28.51
N PHE A 70 0.68 4.98 -28.94
CA PHE A 70 1.73 5.71 -28.20
C PHE A 70 1.22 6.22 -26.84
N LEU A 71 -0.09 6.38 -26.65
CA LEU A 71 -0.74 6.68 -25.38
C LEU A 71 -1.04 5.41 -24.56
N ASP A 72 -1.42 4.32 -25.23
CA ASP A 72 -1.76 3.05 -24.56
C ASP A 72 -0.56 2.40 -23.87
N ILE A 73 0.62 2.45 -24.48
CA ILE A 73 1.86 1.87 -23.91
C ILE A 73 2.22 2.46 -22.54
N PRO A 74 2.36 3.80 -22.38
CA PRO A 74 2.68 4.38 -21.07
C PRO A 74 1.55 4.17 -20.06
N LEU A 75 0.28 4.14 -20.47
CA LEU A 75 -0.83 3.80 -19.59
C LEU A 75 -0.72 2.37 -19.05
N LEU A 76 -0.33 1.41 -19.90
CA LEU A 76 -0.12 0.02 -19.51
C LEU A 76 1.04 -0.14 -18.52
N ILE A 77 2.16 0.54 -18.79
CA ILE A 77 3.32 0.55 -17.89
C ILE A 77 2.93 1.15 -16.54
N LEU A 78 2.23 2.28 -16.56
CA LEU A 78 1.75 2.96 -15.36
C LEU A 78 0.82 2.05 -14.56
N PHE A 79 -0.18 1.45 -15.20
CA PHE A 79 -1.13 0.54 -14.56
C PHE A 79 -0.43 -0.65 -13.90
N THR A 80 0.52 -1.26 -14.61
CA THR A 80 1.31 -2.40 -14.12
C THR A 80 2.19 -1.99 -12.92
N ALA A 81 2.86 -0.84 -12.98
CA ALA A 81 3.63 -0.32 -11.86
C ALA A 81 2.77 -0.05 -10.62
N TYR A 82 1.56 0.50 -10.82
CA TYR A 82 0.59 0.69 -9.75
C TYR A 82 0.13 -0.63 -9.13
N LEU A 83 -0.06 -1.68 -9.94
CA LEU A 83 -0.42 -3.01 -9.43
C LEU A 83 0.67 -3.58 -8.52
N PHE A 84 1.94 -3.48 -8.93
CA PHE A 84 3.07 -3.91 -8.10
C PHE A 84 3.15 -3.11 -6.80
N HIS A 85 2.98 -1.80 -6.87
CA HIS A 85 3.01 -0.94 -5.69
C HIS A 85 1.89 -1.29 -4.70
N TYR A 86 0.67 -1.53 -5.19
CA TYR A 86 -0.46 -1.93 -4.36
C TYR A 86 -0.18 -3.26 -3.62
N ARG A 87 0.38 -4.26 -4.31
CA ARG A 87 0.76 -5.54 -3.69
C ARG A 87 1.82 -5.36 -2.60
N PHE A 88 2.77 -4.45 -2.79
CA PHE A 88 3.77 -4.14 -1.77
C PHE A 88 3.13 -3.53 -0.50
N LEU A 89 2.20 -2.58 -0.67
CA LEU A 89 1.50 -1.96 0.45
C LEU A 89 0.62 -2.99 1.19
N GLU A 90 -0.08 -3.84 0.46
CA GLU A 90 -0.93 -4.89 1.04
C GLU A 90 -0.10 -5.85 1.90
N ASN A 91 1.01 -6.37 1.37
CA ASN A 91 1.91 -7.26 2.11
C ASN A 91 2.46 -6.60 3.38
N THR A 92 2.76 -5.30 3.32
CA THR A 92 3.24 -4.54 4.49
C THR A 92 2.14 -4.40 5.54
N THR A 93 0.91 -4.10 5.11
CA THR A 93 -0.26 -4.01 6.02
C THR A 93 -0.49 -5.33 6.74
N GLN A 94 -0.45 -6.45 6.03
CA GLN A 94 -0.65 -7.79 6.60
C GLN A 94 0.41 -8.16 7.64
N LYS A 95 1.67 -7.73 7.42
CA LYS A 95 2.72 -7.90 8.43
C LYS A 95 2.44 -7.07 9.68
N TRP A 96 1.95 -5.85 9.52
CA TRP A 96 1.67 -4.94 10.63
C TRP A 96 0.50 -5.40 11.48
N TYR A 97 -0.56 -5.97 10.90
CA TYR A 97 -1.63 -6.58 11.70
C TYR A 97 -1.12 -7.72 12.60
N LYS A 98 -0.23 -8.58 12.09
CA LYS A 98 0.38 -9.64 12.91
C LYS A 98 1.20 -9.09 14.08
N ILE A 99 1.85 -7.94 13.88
CA ILE A 99 2.59 -7.25 14.95
C ILE A 99 1.61 -6.66 15.98
N GLU A 100 0.51 -6.06 15.52
CA GLU A 100 -0.54 -5.53 16.39
C GLU A 100 -1.15 -6.62 17.27
N ASP A 101 -1.48 -7.79 16.69
CA ASP A 101 -2.00 -8.94 17.42
C ASP A 101 -1.02 -9.41 18.50
N ALA A 102 0.26 -9.57 18.14
CA ALA A 102 1.31 -10.00 19.07
C ALA A 102 1.56 -9.00 20.22
N VAL A 103 1.43 -7.70 19.97
CA VAL A 103 1.54 -6.66 21.01
C VAL A 103 0.30 -6.68 21.91
N THR A 104 -0.89 -6.88 21.33
CA THR A 104 -2.16 -6.94 22.09
C THR A 104 -2.19 -8.15 23.02
N GLU A 105 -1.67 -9.31 22.59
CA GLU A 105 -1.54 -10.50 23.45
C GLU A 105 -0.61 -10.26 24.66
N LYS A 106 0.41 -9.42 24.53
CA LYS A 106 1.32 -9.09 25.65
C LYS A 106 0.72 -8.10 26.66
N ILE A 107 -0.27 -7.32 26.27
CA ILE A 107 -0.95 -6.35 27.14
C ILE A 107 -2.07 -7.04 27.96
N LYS A 108 -2.53 -8.20 27.51
CA LYS A 108 -3.62 -8.99 28.11
C LYS A 108 -3.13 -9.89 29.22
#